data_AF-A0A3M3WR09-F1
#
_entry.id   AF-A0A3M3WR09-F1
#
_cell.length_a   1.000
_cell.length_b   1.000
_cell.length_c   1.000
_cell.angle_alpha   90.00
_cell.angle_beta   90.00
_cell.angle_gamma   90.00
#
_symmetry.space_group_name_H-M   'P 1'
#
loop_
_entity.id
_entity.type
_entity.pdbx_description
1 polymer ?
#
loop_
_entity_poly.entity_id
_entity_poly.type
_entity_poly.pdbx_seq_one_letter_code
_entity_poly.pdbx_strand_id
1 'polypeptide(L)'
;MHRTTCMSSLNAYGVVQINGVYLAVVADALMEAVHWPADLRPHPLTRGALRGVFTLRGKPVPLVDLRAQLAEGGDMSSPTPLVAILKYGGGYLGLAIDAVCDILKARDSQFSPLGPAGSAVGLLPSLLLGAEESRMIYKLDLAFMSGLPGVLFAADPNAQVLKDEALAAKSRLLHYLVFECDGRNFCIDASVVTELVDGPEITASDFASDCCFGVTSVRGTKVPALNLSEVLGLDHLRQTSKPQLLLLTAPDGRVCGFGYDRMVAIQRQDPDSLLAAPGYGLPHPELLAGVMNLEEGQQALLIDHPMLLQRPEVKSYTQVYQHDVKPAQASHDVTKAMLRHACLLFDAPTRFVAPLSQIVEIMSMPQQLIGLSQPETHLLGQFNLRGEQVPLICLSSLLGEGAQVQAEATRVLIVRGERLCFGFAVNRVDAI
;
A
#
# COMPACT_ATOMS: atom_id res chain seq x y z
N MET A 1 -16.47 -15.32 -7.26
CA MET A 1 -15.51 -15.75 -6.21
C MET A 1 -14.15 -16.00 -6.86
N HIS A 2 -13.34 -14.96 -7.03
CA HIS A 2 -11.98 -15.13 -7.55
C HIS A 2 -11.04 -15.36 -6.37
N ARG A 3 -10.53 -16.59 -6.27
CA ARG A 3 -9.36 -16.92 -5.47
C ARG A 3 -8.15 -16.26 -6.12
N THR A 4 -7.53 -15.32 -5.42
CA THR A 4 -6.20 -14.81 -5.75
C THR A 4 -5.20 -15.94 -5.57
N THR A 5 -4.76 -16.54 -6.67
CA THR A 5 -3.65 -17.49 -6.69
C THR A 5 -2.36 -16.74 -6.41
N CYS A 6 -1.97 -16.69 -5.13
CA CYS A 6 -0.62 -16.30 -4.73
C CYS A 6 0.36 -17.31 -5.34
N MET A 7 1.21 -16.88 -6.28
CA MET A 7 2.33 -17.68 -6.75
C MET A 7 3.34 -17.79 -5.61
N SER A 8 3.19 -18.81 -4.75
CA SER A 8 4.09 -19.03 -3.63
C SER A 8 5.41 -19.66 -4.12
N SER A 9 6.51 -18.93 -3.92
CA SER A 9 7.87 -19.40 -4.20
C SER A 9 8.20 -20.64 -3.34
N LEU A 10 8.97 -21.57 -3.92
CA LEU A 10 9.46 -22.75 -3.22
C LEU A 10 10.68 -22.35 -2.37
N ASN A 11 10.57 -22.46 -1.05
CA ASN A 11 11.66 -22.13 -0.13
C ASN A 11 12.36 -23.42 0.36
N ALA A 12 13.65 -23.32 0.65
CA ALA A 12 14.42 -24.39 1.28
C ALA A 12 14.46 -24.19 2.81
N TYR A 13 14.30 -25.27 3.54
CA TYR A 13 14.31 -25.32 5.00
C TYR A 13 15.29 -26.38 5.47
N GLY A 14 16.18 -26.04 6.40
CA GLY A 14 16.92 -27.05 7.17
C GLY A 14 16.05 -27.57 8.31
N VAL A 15 15.88 -28.89 8.39
CA VAL A 15 15.12 -29.53 9.46
C VAL A 15 16.08 -29.95 10.57
N VAL A 16 15.86 -29.40 11.76
CA VAL A 16 16.62 -29.72 12.98
C VAL A 16 15.70 -30.34 14.02
N GLN A 17 16.28 -31.04 15.00
CA GLN A 17 15.54 -31.68 16.08
C GLN A 17 15.91 -31.06 17.44
N ILE A 18 14.89 -30.78 18.27
CA ILE A 18 15.06 -30.37 19.67
C ILE A 18 14.06 -31.13 20.53
N ASN A 19 14.55 -31.88 21.52
CA ASN A 19 13.77 -32.75 22.39
C ASN A 19 12.76 -33.63 21.63
N GLY A 20 13.20 -34.23 20.52
CA GLY A 20 12.34 -35.05 19.66
C GLY A 20 11.43 -34.26 18.69
N VAL A 21 11.25 -32.95 18.89
CA VAL A 21 10.43 -32.07 18.03
C VAL A 21 11.23 -31.65 16.80
N TYR A 22 10.63 -31.76 15.61
CA TYR A 22 11.27 -31.36 14.36
C TYR A 22 10.90 -29.93 13.98
N LEU A 23 11.91 -29.11 13.74
CA LEU A 23 11.79 -27.70 13.44
C LEU A 23 12.35 -27.40 12.05
N ALA A 24 11.56 -26.77 11.20
CA ALA A 24 11.98 -26.20 9.94
C ALA A 24 12.52 -24.78 10.17
N VAL A 25 13.80 -24.58 9.85
CA VAL A 25 14.47 -23.28 9.84
C VAL A 25 14.73 -22.89 8.39
N VAL A 26 14.40 -21.66 8.00
CA VAL A 26 14.67 -21.17 6.63
C VAL A 26 16.17 -21.32 6.34
N ALA A 27 16.53 -21.96 5.22
CA ALA A 27 17.91 -22.32 4.91
C ALA A 27 18.86 -21.10 4.90
N ASP A 28 18.40 -19.95 4.41
CA ASP A 28 19.18 -18.71 4.39
C ASP A 28 19.59 -18.20 5.78
N ALA A 29 18.83 -18.59 6.81
CA ALA A 29 19.13 -18.25 8.20
C ALA A 29 20.00 -19.31 8.90
N LEU A 30 20.08 -20.55 8.39
CA LEU A 30 20.87 -21.62 8.99
C LEU A 30 22.27 -21.66 8.35
N MET A 31 23.28 -21.19 9.09
CA MET A 31 24.65 -21.05 8.57
C MET A 31 25.43 -22.36 8.56
N GLU A 32 25.52 -23.00 9.73
CA GLU A 32 26.25 -24.26 9.93
C GLU A 32 25.75 -24.93 11.21
N ALA A 33 26.01 -26.23 11.36
CA ALA A 33 25.87 -26.92 12.64
C ALA A 33 27.24 -27.32 13.15
N VAL A 34 27.52 -27.00 14.41
CA VAL A 34 28.79 -27.30 15.07
C VAL A 34 28.55 -28.21 16.27
N HIS A 35 29.58 -28.89 16.74
CA HIS A 35 29.51 -29.64 18.00
C HIS A 35 29.34 -28.70 19.19
N TRP A 36 28.77 -29.24 20.27
CA TRP A 36 28.62 -28.52 21.52
C TRP A 36 29.97 -27.93 21.98
N PRO A 37 30.04 -26.61 22.25
CA PRO A 37 31.30 -25.94 22.52
C PRO A 37 31.86 -26.30 23.89
N ALA A 38 33.12 -26.76 23.91
CA ALA A 38 33.85 -27.02 25.16
C ALA A 38 34.22 -25.71 25.90
N ASP A 39 34.26 -24.58 25.19
CA ASP A 39 34.64 -23.27 25.70
C ASP A 39 33.44 -22.39 26.11
N LEU A 40 32.26 -22.99 26.30
CA LEU A 40 31.06 -22.26 26.73
C LEU A 40 31.29 -21.55 28.08
N ARG A 41 31.19 -20.22 28.07
CA ARG A 41 31.32 -19.38 29.27
C ARG A 41 29.96 -18.87 29.73
N PRO A 42 29.71 -18.80 31.05
CA PRO A 42 28.49 -18.19 31.57
C PRO A 42 28.44 -16.70 31.22
N HIS A 43 27.27 -16.22 30.79
CA HIS A 43 27.01 -14.79 30.58
C HIS A 43 26.46 -14.16 31.88
N PRO A 44 26.80 -12.92 32.25
CA PRO A 44 26.31 -12.29 33.49
C PRO A 44 24.77 -12.24 33.61
N LEU A 45 24.07 -12.31 32.47
CA LEU A 45 22.60 -12.32 32.37
C LEU A 45 22.04 -13.69 31.95
N THR A 46 22.65 -14.82 32.35
CA THR A 46 22.08 -16.17 32.11
C THR A 46 20.73 -16.35 32.80
N ARG A 47 19.66 -15.93 32.12
CA ARG A 47 18.26 -16.14 32.50
C ARG A 47 17.48 -16.59 31.28
N GLY A 48 16.43 -17.38 31.49
CA GLY A 48 15.57 -17.87 30.41
C GLY A 48 16.31 -18.84 29.49
N ALA A 49 16.28 -18.56 28.18
CA ALA A 49 16.84 -19.46 27.18
C ALA A 49 18.37 -19.38 27.03
N LEU A 50 19.03 -18.32 27.53
CA LEU A 50 20.48 -18.15 27.43
C LEU A 50 21.26 -19.15 28.30
N ARG A 51 22.15 -19.94 27.69
CA ARG A 51 23.09 -20.82 28.41
C ARG A 51 24.44 -20.18 28.64
N GLY A 52 24.87 -19.29 27.77
CA GLY A 52 26.15 -18.62 27.86
C GLY A 52 26.61 -18.05 26.52
N VAL A 53 27.91 -17.81 26.40
CA VAL A 53 28.56 -17.35 25.17
C VAL A 53 29.78 -18.25 24.94
N PHE A 54 30.00 -18.69 23.71
CA PHE A 54 31.18 -19.45 23.30
C PHE A 54 31.88 -18.75 22.12
N THR A 55 33.07 -19.21 21.73
CA THR A 55 33.81 -18.61 20.62
C THR A 55 33.70 -19.48 19.37
N LEU A 56 33.14 -18.95 18.28
CA LEU A 56 33.19 -19.58 16.97
C LEU A 56 34.08 -18.77 16.03
N ARG A 57 35.18 -19.37 15.58
CA ARG A 57 36.15 -18.73 14.66
C ARG A 57 36.62 -17.35 15.16
N GLY A 58 36.88 -17.25 16.47
CA GLY A 58 37.35 -16.02 17.13
C GLY A 58 36.25 -15.01 17.48
N LYS A 59 34.97 -15.30 17.17
CA LYS A 59 33.85 -14.40 17.47
C LYS A 59 32.97 -14.95 18.60
N PRO A 60 32.47 -14.09 19.51
CA PRO A 60 31.54 -14.51 20.56
C PRO A 60 30.18 -14.85 19.95
N VAL A 61 29.62 -16.01 20.29
CA VAL A 61 28.31 -16.51 19.87
C VAL A 61 27.48 -16.82 21.13
N PRO A 62 26.34 -16.14 21.37
CA PRO A 62 25.41 -16.51 22.42
C PRO A 62 24.78 -17.87 22.12
N LEU A 63 24.77 -18.76 23.11
CA LEU A 63 24.13 -20.07 23.00
C LEU A 63 22.78 -20.05 23.72
N VAL A 64 21.74 -20.34 22.96
CA VAL A 64 20.34 -20.38 23.39
C VAL A 64 19.86 -21.83 23.37
N ASP A 65 19.17 -22.24 24.43
CA ASP A 65 18.55 -23.56 24.56
C ASP A 65 17.05 -23.38 24.77
N LEU A 66 16.27 -23.78 23.76
CA LEU A 66 14.82 -23.65 23.71
C LEU A 66 14.08 -24.86 24.31
N ARG A 67 14.77 -25.87 24.87
CA ARG A 67 14.12 -27.08 25.38
C ARG A 67 13.03 -26.78 26.41
N ALA A 68 13.30 -25.83 27.32
CA ALA A 68 12.34 -25.41 28.33
C ALA A 68 11.10 -24.71 27.75
N GLN A 69 11.17 -24.20 26.52
CA GLN A 69 10.07 -23.54 25.81
C GLN A 69 9.29 -24.52 24.92
N LEU A 70 9.87 -25.67 24.60
CA LEU A 70 9.31 -26.66 23.66
C LEU A 70 8.72 -27.90 24.36
N ALA A 71 8.99 -28.11 25.64
CA ALA A 71 8.37 -29.20 26.42
C ALA A 71 8.21 -28.84 27.91
N GLU A 72 7.05 -29.16 28.48
CA GLU A 72 6.89 -29.27 29.93
C GLU A 72 7.42 -30.64 30.38
N GLY A 73 8.51 -30.65 31.15
CA GLY A 73 9.00 -31.86 31.84
C GLY A 73 9.97 -32.76 31.06
N GLY A 74 10.62 -32.28 30.00
CA GLY A 74 11.70 -33.00 29.34
C GLY A 74 12.93 -33.16 30.25
N ASP A 75 13.58 -34.33 30.21
CA ASP A 75 14.84 -34.56 30.91
C ASP A 75 15.93 -33.63 30.34
N MET A 76 16.27 -32.59 31.09
CA MET A 76 17.33 -31.64 30.72
C MET A 76 18.74 -32.26 30.79
N SER A 77 18.85 -33.52 31.21
CA SER A 77 20.10 -34.27 31.35
C SER A 77 20.65 -34.82 30.03
N SER A 78 19.87 -34.86 28.95
CA SER A 78 20.37 -35.31 27.64
C SER A 78 21.31 -34.26 27.04
N PRO A 79 22.50 -34.64 26.51
CA PRO A 79 23.33 -33.70 25.79
C PRO A 79 22.60 -33.25 24.52
N THR A 80 22.59 -31.95 24.25
CA THR A 80 22.38 -31.39 22.90
C THR A 80 23.76 -31.42 22.23
N PRO A 81 24.12 -32.47 21.46
CA PRO A 81 25.49 -32.63 20.98
C PRO A 81 25.87 -31.56 19.95
N LEU A 82 24.89 -30.85 19.41
CA LEU A 82 25.06 -29.91 18.31
C LEU A 82 24.48 -28.53 18.64
N VAL A 83 25.04 -27.53 17.96
CA VAL A 83 24.58 -26.15 17.98
C VAL A 83 24.38 -25.71 16.54
N ALA A 84 23.14 -25.35 16.18
CA ALA A 84 22.83 -24.72 14.91
C ALA A 84 23.16 -23.23 14.98
N ILE A 85 24.03 -22.75 14.10
CA ILE A 85 24.37 -21.33 14.00
C ILE A 85 23.35 -20.64 13.11
N LEU A 86 22.56 -19.76 13.71
CA LEU A 86 21.48 -19.05 13.05
C LEU A 86 21.82 -17.59 12.85
N LYS A 87 21.54 -17.05 11.66
CA LYS A 87 21.66 -15.64 11.32
C LYS A 87 20.29 -15.00 11.21
N TYR A 88 20.07 -13.90 11.94
CA TYR A 88 18.82 -13.13 11.89
C TYR A 88 19.09 -11.68 12.28
N GLY A 89 18.43 -10.72 11.61
CA GLY A 89 18.57 -9.28 11.91
C GLY A 89 19.96 -8.67 11.70
N GLY A 90 20.93 -9.41 11.15
CA GLY A 90 22.35 -8.98 11.06
C GLY A 90 23.22 -9.41 12.23
N GLY A 91 22.69 -10.21 13.15
CA GLY A 91 23.47 -10.93 14.15
C GLY A 91 23.38 -12.44 13.95
N TYR A 92 24.10 -13.17 14.78
CA TYR A 92 24.01 -14.62 14.86
C TYR A 92 23.86 -15.10 16.32
N LEU A 93 23.28 -16.28 16.46
CA LEU A 93 23.20 -17.03 17.72
C LEU A 93 23.45 -18.51 17.45
N GLY A 94 23.83 -19.24 18.50
CA GLY A 94 23.80 -20.68 18.51
C GLY A 94 22.50 -21.17 19.13
N LEU A 95 21.77 -22.03 18.42
CA LEU A 95 20.60 -22.75 18.93
C LEU A 95 21.02 -24.18 19.28
N ALA A 96 20.87 -24.58 20.55
CA ALA A 96 21.11 -25.95 20.97
C ALA A 96 20.13 -26.90 20.27
N ILE A 97 20.66 -27.93 19.61
CA ILE A 97 19.88 -28.92 18.86
C ILE A 97 20.38 -30.35 19.15
N ASP A 98 19.50 -31.31 19.00
CA ASP A 98 19.82 -32.73 19.14
C ASP A 98 20.50 -33.25 17.87
N ALA A 99 19.92 -32.90 16.71
CA ALA A 99 20.36 -33.39 15.40
C ALA A 99 19.98 -32.42 14.27
N VAL A 100 20.74 -32.48 13.18
CA VAL A 100 20.33 -31.98 11.86
C VAL A 100 19.81 -33.18 11.07
N CYS A 101 18.59 -33.10 10.55
CA CYS A 101 17.93 -34.24 9.92
C CYS A 101 18.05 -34.22 8.39
N ASP A 102 17.51 -33.20 7.73
CA ASP A 102 17.40 -33.12 6.28
C ASP A 102 17.14 -31.68 5.79
N ILE A 103 17.10 -31.48 4.47
CA ILE A 103 16.67 -30.23 3.83
C ILE A 103 15.33 -30.47 3.14
N LEU A 104 14.33 -29.68 3.51
CA LEU A 104 12.97 -29.71 3.00
C LEU A 104 12.74 -28.54 2.03
N LYS A 105 12.22 -28.83 0.83
CA LYS A 105 11.72 -27.80 -0.09
C LYS A 105 10.21 -27.72 -0.01
N ALA A 106 9.68 -26.62 0.51
CA ALA A 106 8.25 -26.43 0.71
C ALA A 106 7.84 -25.00 0.37
N ARG A 107 6.59 -24.83 -0.07
CA ARG A 107 5.96 -23.51 -0.18
C ARG A 107 5.37 -23.15 1.17
N ASP A 108 5.33 -21.87 1.52
CA ASP A 108 4.71 -21.42 2.78
C ASP A 108 3.24 -21.86 2.91
N SER A 109 2.52 -21.96 1.79
CA SER A 109 1.13 -22.45 1.75
C SER A 109 0.98 -23.93 2.11
N GLN A 110 2.06 -24.70 2.20
CA GLN A 110 2.03 -26.10 2.62
C GLN A 110 2.07 -26.24 4.15
N PHE A 111 2.51 -25.20 4.87
CA PHE A 111 2.47 -25.17 6.32
C PHE A 111 1.05 -24.79 6.77
N SER A 112 0.47 -25.64 7.61
CA SER A 112 -0.82 -25.40 8.25
C SER A 112 -0.64 -24.47 9.46
N PRO A 113 -1.31 -23.31 9.53
CA PRO A 113 -1.23 -22.41 10.67
C PRO A 113 -1.82 -23.05 11.94
N LEU A 114 -1.19 -22.79 13.09
CA LEU A 114 -1.62 -23.27 14.40
C LEU A 114 -2.10 -22.09 15.25
N GLY A 115 -3.40 -21.99 15.46
CA GLY A 115 -4.02 -20.99 16.33
C GLY A 115 -5.52 -20.81 16.09
N PRO A 116 -6.23 -20.09 16.97
CA PRO A 116 -7.66 -19.84 16.82
C PRO A 116 -7.95 -19.16 15.47
N ALA A 117 -8.89 -19.71 14.70
CA ALA A 117 -9.30 -19.21 13.39
C ALA A 117 -8.14 -19.03 12.36
N GLY A 118 -7.01 -19.71 12.54
CA GLY A 118 -5.85 -19.61 11.64
C GLY A 118 -4.90 -18.43 11.92
N SER A 119 -5.07 -17.73 13.05
CA SER A 119 -4.10 -16.74 13.53
C SER A 119 -2.83 -17.43 14.04
N ALA A 120 -1.79 -17.45 13.21
CA ALA A 120 -0.53 -18.12 13.48
C ALA A 120 0.48 -17.16 14.12
N VAL A 121 0.41 -16.98 15.44
CA VAL A 121 1.35 -16.13 16.19
C VAL A 121 2.00 -16.96 17.29
N GLY A 122 3.34 -16.97 17.34
CA GLY A 122 4.09 -17.69 18.35
C GLY A 122 5.44 -18.18 17.83
N LEU A 123 6.17 -18.91 18.68
CA LEU A 123 7.48 -19.49 18.34
C LEU A 123 7.36 -20.54 17.23
N LEU A 124 6.26 -21.32 17.24
CA LEU A 124 5.96 -22.39 16.29
C LEU A 124 4.59 -22.13 15.62
N PRO A 125 4.48 -21.13 14.74
CA PRO A 125 3.19 -20.64 14.26
C PRO A 125 2.49 -21.60 13.28
N SER A 126 3.21 -22.56 12.68
CA SER A 126 2.65 -23.44 11.66
C SER A 126 3.38 -24.78 11.56
N LEU A 127 2.74 -25.77 10.96
CA LEU A 127 3.17 -27.16 10.89
C LEU A 127 3.04 -27.72 9.46
N LEU A 128 4.05 -28.46 9.01
CA LEU A 128 3.96 -29.34 7.84
C LEU A 128 3.91 -30.81 8.27
N LEU A 129 3.06 -31.60 7.61
CA LEU A 129 3.06 -33.06 7.72
C LEU A 129 3.95 -33.65 6.62
N GLY A 130 5.03 -34.31 7.02
CA GLY A 130 5.96 -34.99 6.10
C GLY A 130 5.31 -36.20 5.42
N ALA A 131 5.66 -36.42 4.15
CA ALA A 131 5.02 -37.43 3.31
C ALA A 131 5.38 -38.89 3.69
N GLU A 132 6.59 -39.17 4.18
CA GLU A 132 7.07 -40.55 4.33
C GLU A 132 6.88 -41.19 5.72
N GLU A 133 6.58 -40.43 6.78
CA GLU A 133 6.47 -41.02 8.14
C GLU A 133 5.41 -40.35 9.04
N SER A 134 4.47 -39.57 8.47
CA SER A 134 3.56 -38.68 9.24
C SER A 134 4.29 -37.76 10.23
N ARG A 135 5.55 -37.43 9.92
CA ARG A 135 6.42 -36.60 10.76
C ARG A 135 5.90 -35.18 10.81
N MET A 136 5.68 -34.67 12.03
CA MET A 136 5.25 -33.29 12.27
C MET A 136 6.47 -32.36 12.28
N ILE A 137 6.54 -31.43 11.31
CA ILE A 137 7.64 -30.46 11.18
C ILE A 137 7.09 -29.05 11.43
N TYR A 138 7.46 -28.43 12.55
CA TYR A 138 7.01 -27.09 12.92
C TYR A 138 7.92 -26.03 12.31
N LYS A 139 7.36 -24.97 11.73
CA LYS A 139 8.15 -23.82 11.26
C LYS A 139 8.62 -23.01 12.48
N LEU A 140 9.93 -22.76 12.60
CA LEU A 140 10.48 -21.91 13.65
C LEU A 140 10.39 -20.44 13.21
N ASP A 141 9.73 -19.59 14.00
CA ASP A 141 9.67 -18.15 13.76
C ASP A 141 10.84 -17.43 14.46
N LEU A 142 11.84 -17.04 13.66
CA LEU A 142 13.02 -16.33 14.18
C LEU A 142 12.70 -14.90 14.65
N ALA A 143 11.67 -14.26 14.09
CA ALA A 143 11.23 -12.94 14.52
C ALA A 143 10.63 -13.01 15.92
N PHE A 144 9.71 -13.96 16.13
CA PHE A 144 9.14 -14.20 17.45
C PHE A 144 10.21 -14.64 18.46
N MET A 145 11.10 -15.55 18.06
CA MET A 145 12.21 -16.01 18.90
C MET A 145 13.11 -14.87 19.34
N SER A 146 13.37 -13.87 18.48
CA SER A 146 14.21 -12.72 18.82
C SER A 146 13.64 -11.84 19.94
N GLY A 147 12.32 -11.90 20.18
CA GLY A 147 11.66 -11.19 21.28
C GLY A 147 11.61 -11.98 22.60
N LEU A 148 12.07 -13.24 22.64
CA LEU A 148 11.97 -14.07 23.84
C LEU A 148 12.99 -13.64 24.93
N PRO A 149 12.59 -13.67 26.21
CA PRO A 149 13.51 -13.38 27.32
C PRO A 149 14.74 -14.31 27.32
N GLY A 150 15.93 -13.72 27.28
CA GLY A 150 17.19 -14.47 27.28
C GLY A 150 17.62 -14.97 25.90
N VAL A 151 16.98 -14.57 24.81
CA VAL A 151 17.52 -14.76 23.46
C VAL A 151 18.41 -13.56 23.13
N LEU A 152 19.70 -13.82 22.91
CA LEU A 152 20.68 -12.79 22.54
C LEU A 152 21.28 -13.15 21.18
N PHE A 153 21.56 -12.12 20.38
CA PHE A 153 22.34 -12.23 19.15
C PHE A 153 23.65 -11.49 19.33
N ALA A 154 24.76 -12.10 18.91
CA ALA A 154 25.99 -11.35 18.71
C ALA A 154 25.89 -10.61 17.38
N ALA A 155 26.23 -9.33 17.37
CA ALA A 155 26.39 -8.58 16.14
C ALA A 155 27.51 -9.21 15.32
N ASP A 156 27.29 -9.38 14.01
CA ASP A 156 28.37 -9.77 13.11
C ASP A 156 29.00 -8.49 12.54
N PRO A 157 30.19 -8.07 12.99
CA PRO A 157 30.84 -6.88 12.44
C PRO A 157 31.19 -7.04 10.95
N ASN A 158 31.38 -8.28 10.48
CA ASN A 158 31.52 -8.54 9.05
C ASN A 158 30.17 -8.59 8.33
N ALA A 159 29.04 -8.82 9.01
CA ALA A 159 27.73 -8.54 8.42
C ALA A 159 27.40 -7.06 8.47
N GLN A 160 28.09 -6.23 9.26
CA GLN A 160 28.05 -4.78 9.11
C GLN A 160 28.82 -4.38 7.85
N VAL A 161 30.03 -4.91 7.60
CA VAL A 161 30.81 -4.60 6.37
C VAL A 161 30.24 -5.27 5.13
N LEU A 162 29.75 -6.51 5.22
CA LEU A 162 29.02 -7.21 4.14
C LEU A 162 27.57 -6.72 4.03
N LYS A 163 26.95 -6.13 5.08
CA LYS A 163 25.74 -5.30 4.87
C LYS A 163 26.19 -4.04 4.17
N ASP A 164 27.14 -3.25 4.62
CA ASP A 164 27.53 -2.02 3.94
C ASP A 164 27.97 -2.25 2.48
N GLU A 165 28.63 -3.37 2.16
CA GLU A 165 28.98 -3.76 0.78
C GLU A 165 27.83 -4.45 0.01
N ALA A 166 26.98 -5.28 0.65
CA ALA A 166 25.80 -5.88 -0.01
C ALA A 166 24.56 -4.99 0.00
N LEU A 167 24.49 -3.99 0.87
CA LEU A 167 23.56 -2.86 0.99
C LEU A 167 24.06 -1.76 0.05
N ALA A 168 25.37 -1.52 -0.11
CA ALA A 168 25.87 -0.74 -1.25
C ALA A 168 25.63 -1.45 -2.60
N ALA A 169 25.71 -2.79 -2.66
CA ALA A 169 25.39 -3.56 -3.86
C ALA A 169 23.86 -3.79 -4.08
N LYS A 170 23.03 -3.64 -3.04
CA LYS A 170 21.54 -3.64 -3.12
C LYS A 170 20.92 -2.24 -3.12
N SER A 171 21.68 -1.20 -2.83
CA SER A 171 21.21 0.17 -2.74
C SER A 171 20.88 0.67 -4.14
N ARG A 172 19.68 0.34 -4.59
CA ARG A 172 18.99 1.13 -5.60
C ARG A 172 18.60 2.43 -4.92
N LEU A 173 19.58 3.30 -4.65
CA LEU A 173 19.32 4.67 -4.24
C LEU A 173 18.31 5.23 -5.24
N LEU A 174 17.14 5.59 -4.74
CA LEU A 174 16.10 6.21 -5.56
C LEU A 174 16.35 7.70 -5.59
N HIS A 175 15.99 8.31 -6.71
CA HIS A 175 15.95 9.76 -6.82
C HIS A 175 14.57 10.19 -6.35
N TYR A 176 14.51 11.02 -5.33
CA TYR A 176 13.29 11.65 -4.87
C TYR A 176 13.30 13.11 -5.29
N LEU A 177 12.21 13.55 -5.91
CA LEU A 177 11.96 14.95 -6.17
C LEU A 177 11.39 15.58 -4.91
N VAL A 178 12.09 16.56 -4.35
CA VAL A 178 11.69 17.33 -3.17
C VAL A 178 11.16 18.68 -3.63
N PHE A 179 9.98 19.06 -3.16
CA PHE A 179 9.30 20.28 -3.57
C PHE A 179 8.47 20.86 -2.43
N GLU A 180 8.18 22.16 -2.51
CA GLU A 180 7.34 22.88 -1.56
C GLU A 180 5.92 23.02 -2.12
N CYS A 181 4.92 22.78 -1.26
CA CYS A 181 3.51 23.05 -1.51
C CYS A 181 2.83 23.56 -0.24
N ASP A 182 2.22 24.74 -0.33
CA ASP A 182 1.53 25.45 0.77
C ASP A 182 2.40 25.58 2.03
N GLY A 183 3.68 25.91 1.85
CA GLY A 183 4.65 26.11 2.92
C GLY A 183 5.19 24.82 3.56
N ARG A 184 4.92 23.64 2.96
CA ARG A 184 5.38 22.33 3.45
C ARG A 184 6.23 21.63 2.38
N ASN A 185 7.24 20.89 2.82
CA ASN A 185 8.06 20.09 1.92
C ASN A 185 7.45 18.69 1.73
N PHE A 186 7.33 18.27 0.48
CA PHE A 186 6.95 16.93 0.08
C PHE A 186 8.05 16.31 -0.75
N CYS A 187 8.08 14.99 -0.81
CA CYS A 187 8.89 14.28 -1.76
C CYS A 187 8.12 13.13 -2.42
N ILE A 188 8.56 12.76 -3.63
CA ILE A 188 8.01 11.66 -4.41
C ILE A 188 9.14 10.99 -5.18
N ASP A 189 9.01 9.69 -5.44
CA ASP A 189 9.93 8.98 -6.33
C ASP A 189 9.93 9.64 -7.72
N ALA A 190 11.09 10.10 -8.18
CA ALA A 190 11.23 10.78 -9.46
C ALA A 190 10.93 9.86 -10.65
N SER A 191 11.00 8.54 -10.49
CA SER A 191 10.71 7.58 -11.56
C SER A 191 9.24 7.54 -11.97
N VAL A 192 8.33 8.04 -11.13
CA VAL A 192 6.89 8.09 -11.44
C VAL A 192 6.44 9.46 -11.97
N VAL A 193 7.34 10.44 -11.90
CA VAL A 193 7.12 11.77 -12.45
C VAL A 193 7.27 11.70 -13.96
N THR A 194 6.17 11.99 -14.66
CA THR A 194 6.14 11.93 -16.12
C THR A 194 6.72 13.21 -16.73
N GLU A 195 6.36 14.36 -16.17
CA GLU A 195 6.77 15.68 -16.64
C GLU A 195 6.55 16.71 -15.53
N LEU A 196 7.38 17.76 -15.54
CA LEU A 196 7.22 18.93 -14.69
C LEU A 196 6.91 20.10 -15.62
N VAL A 197 5.79 20.77 -15.39
CA VAL A 197 5.35 21.89 -16.23
C VAL A 197 5.51 23.18 -15.45
N ASP A 198 6.36 24.07 -15.95
CA ASP A 198 6.55 25.42 -15.43
C ASP A 198 5.56 26.39 -16.08
N GLY A 199 4.90 27.21 -15.27
CA GLY A 199 3.93 28.20 -15.74
C GLY A 199 2.79 27.59 -16.57
N PRO A 200 2.09 26.56 -16.07
CA PRO A 200 1.03 25.91 -16.82
C PRO A 200 -0.11 26.89 -17.13
N GLU A 201 -0.54 26.94 -18.39
CA GLU A 201 -1.76 27.67 -18.75
C GLU A 201 -2.98 26.85 -18.31
N ILE A 202 -3.61 27.27 -17.21
CA ILE A 202 -4.79 26.63 -16.64
C ILE A 202 -6.04 27.27 -17.22
N THR A 203 -6.85 26.47 -17.91
CA THR A 203 -8.19 26.86 -18.34
C THR A 203 -9.19 26.52 -17.26
N ALA A 204 -10.15 27.42 -17.01
CA ALA A 204 -11.26 27.15 -16.10
C ALA A 204 -12.02 25.89 -16.54
N SER A 205 -12.49 25.14 -15.54
CA SER A 205 -13.17 23.86 -15.70
C SER A 205 -14.61 24.01 -15.23
N ASP A 206 -15.57 23.55 -16.03
CA ASP A 206 -16.99 23.47 -15.61
C ASP A 206 -17.18 22.53 -14.40
N PHE A 207 -16.22 21.64 -14.17
CA PHE A 207 -16.17 20.72 -13.04
C PHE A 207 -15.21 21.17 -11.93
N ALA A 208 -14.84 22.46 -11.90
CA ALA A 208 -13.91 22.96 -10.88
C ALA A 208 -14.44 22.72 -9.46
N SER A 209 -13.54 22.36 -8.56
CA SER A 209 -13.80 22.18 -7.13
C SER A 209 -12.55 22.55 -6.33
N ASP A 210 -12.59 22.39 -5.02
CA ASP A 210 -11.40 22.60 -4.17
C ASP A 210 -10.26 21.63 -4.55
N CYS A 211 -10.63 20.44 -5.03
CA CYS A 211 -9.69 19.44 -5.49
C CYS A 211 -9.16 19.72 -6.90
N CYS A 212 -9.96 20.29 -7.80
CA CYS A 212 -9.58 20.54 -9.19
C CYS A 212 -9.79 22.01 -9.55
N PHE A 213 -8.69 22.76 -9.70
CA PHE A 213 -8.76 24.19 -9.98
C PHE A 213 -8.74 24.52 -11.48
N GLY A 214 -8.66 23.51 -12.35
CA GLY A 214 -8.80 23.70 -13.79
C GLY A 214 -8.26 22.54 -14.62
N VAL A 215 -8.10 22.79 -15.92
CA VAL A 215 -7.56 21.83 -16.87
C VAL A 215 -6.49 22.53 -17.71
N THR A 216 -5.41 21.81 -18.00
CA THR A 216 -4.39 22.26 -18.94
C THR A 216 -4.24 21.27 -20.08
N SER A 217 -3.61 21.69 -21.18
CA SER A 217 -3.28 20.79 -22.29
C SER A 217 -1.78 20.52 -22.29
N VAL A 218 -1.40 19.27 -22.06
CA VAL A 218 0.00 18.84 -22.14
C VAL A 218 0.13 17.91 -23.33
N ARG A 219 0.89 18.34 -24.34
CA ARG A 219 1.12 17.57 -25.59
C ARG A 219 -0.19 17.13 -26.27
N GLY A 220 -1.22 17.97 -26.20
CA GLY A 220 -2.55 17.71 -26.78
C GLY A 220 -3.48 16.87 -25.90
N THR A 221 -3.02 16.37 -24.76
CA THR A 221 -3.84 15.66 -23.76
C THR A 221 -4.40 16.65 -22.75
N LYS A 222 -5.70 16.58 -22.47
CA LYS A 222 -6.33 17.37 -21.39
C LYS A 222 -5.99 16.76 -20.04
N VAL A 223 -5.23 17.48 -19.22
CA VAL A 223 -4.78 17.04 -17.90
C VAL A 223 -5.50 17.87 -16.84
N PRO A 224 -6.25 17.25 -15.90
CA PRO A 224 -6.82 17.98 -14.77
C PRO A 224 -5.69 18.49 -13.87
N ALA A 225 -5.80 19.76 -13.46
CA ALA A 225 -4.88 20.40 -12.53
C ALA A 225 -5.50 20.34 -11.12
N LEU A 226 -4.91 19.50 -10.29
CA LEU A 226 -5.41 19.14 -8.96
C LEU A 226 -4.62 19.83 -7.86
N ASN A 227 -5.31 20.22 -6.79
CA ASN A 227 -4.68 20.76 -5.59
C ASN A 227 -4.14 19.63 -4.72
N LEU A 228 -2.82 19.54 -4.57
CA LEU A 228 -2.18 18.46 -3.83
C LEU A 228 -2.59 18.43 -2.36
N SER A 229 -2.61 19.60 -1.69
CA SER A 229 -2.96 19.68 -0.27
C SER A 229 -4.39 19.21 -0.03
N GLU A 230 -5.33 19.59 -0.90
CA GLU A 230 -6.72 19.13 -0.80
C GLU A 230 -6.82 17.61 -0.98
N VAL A 231 -6.11 17.05 -1.97
CA VAL A 231 -6.13 15.60 -2.22
C VAL A 231 -5.56 14.83 -1.02
N LEU A 232 -4.56 15.39 -0.34
CA LEU A 232 -3.96 14.87 0.89
C LEU A 232 -4.80 15.16 2.15
N GLY A 233 -5.87 15.95 2.05
CA GLY A 233 -6.72 16.37 3.16
C GLY A 233 -6.03 17.36 4.11
N LEU A 234 -5.07 18.14 3.63
CA LEU A 234 -4.33 19.13 4.41
C LEU A 234 -4.91 20.52 4.20
N ASP A 235 -4.88 21.33 5.27
CA ASP A 235 -5.32 22.72 5.20
C ASP A 235 -4.52 23.49 4.16
N HIS A 236 -5.25 24.20 3.30
CA HIS A 236 -4.73 25.06 2.25
C HIS A 236 -5.58 26.32 2.09
N LEU A 237 -5.06 27.30 1.35
CA LEU A 237 -5.89 28.38 0.81
C LEU A 237 -6.42 27.95 -0.56
N ARG A 238 -7.72 28.19 -0.84
CA ARG A 238 -8.26 27.97 -2.19
C ARG A 238 -7.46 28.78 -3.19
N GLN A 239 -6.92 28.10 -4.20
CA GLN A 239 -6.09 28.69 -5.24
C GLN A 239 -6.60 28.25 -6.60
N THR A 240 -6.58 29.18 -7.56
CA THR A 240 -7.02 28.94 -8.94
C THR A 240 -5.85 28.65 -9.89
N SER A 241 -4.61 28.70 -9.37
CA SER A 241 -3.39 28.46 -10.13
C SER A 241 -2.24 28.11 -9.20
N LYS A 242 -1.33 27.25 -9.68
CA LYS A 242 -0.02 27.00 -9.09
C LYS A 242 1.06 27.30 -10.13
N PRO A 243 2.23 27.81 -9.73
CA PRO A 243 3.30 28.15 -10.67
C PRO A 243 3.91 26.93 -11.35
N GLN A 244 3.83 25.75 -10.73
CA GLN A 244 4.35 24.51 -11.29
C GLN A 244 3.30 23.38 -11.18
N LEU A 245 3.36 22.43 -12.13
CA LEU A 245 2.48 21.26 -12.18
C LEU A 245 3.31 19.97 -12.30
N LEU A 246 3.12 19.06 -11.34
CA LEU A 246 3.73 17.74 -11.27
C LEU A 246 2.84 16.72 -11.98
N LEU A 247 3.25 16.19 -13.13
CA LEU A 247 2.47 15.20 -13.86
C LEU A 247 2.80 13.78 -13.44
N LEU A 248 1.79 13.03 -13.05
CA LEU A 248 1.88 11.61 -12.73
C LEU A 248 1.00 10.81 -13.69
N THR A 249 1.49 9.65 -14.12
CA THR A 249 0.74 8.71 -14.97
C THR A 249 0.28 7.53 -14.14
N ALA A 250 -1.03 7.30 -14.10
CA ALA A 250 -1.64 6.14 -13.47
C ALA A 250 -1.34 4.85 -14.25
N PRO A 251 -1.42 3.66 -13.61
CA PRO A 251 -1.16 2.39 -14.28
C PRO A 251 -2.07 2.10 -15.49
N ASP A 252 -3.24 2.74 -15.57
CA ASP A 252 -4.16 2.67 -16.70
C ASP A 252 -3.81 3.64 -17.86
N GLY A 253 -2.71 4.39 -17.72
CA GLY A 253 -2.18 5.32 -18.71
C GLY A 253 -2.76 6.74 -18.62
N ARG A 254 -3.70 7.01 -17.72
CA ARG A 254 -4.24 8.37 -17.52
C ARG A 254 -3.24 9.26 -16.80
N VAL A 255 -3.22 10.54 -17.14
CA VAL A 255 -2.29 11.52 -16.56
C VAL A 255 -3.06 12.50 -15.68
N CYS A 256 -2.58 12.77 -14.48
CA CYS A 256 -3.07 13.86 -13.64
C CYS A 256 -1.94 14.83 -13.30
N GLY A 257 -2.28 16.11 -13.13
CA GLY A 257 -1.35 17.14 -12.70
C GLY A 257 -1.64 17.55 -11.26
N PHE A 258 -0.60 17.62 -10.44
CA PHE A 258 -0.67 18.14 -9.07
C PHE A 258 0.07 19.47 -8.99
N GLY A 259 -0.64 20.54 -8.63
CA GLY A 259 -0.05 21.86 -8.53
C GLY A 259 0.84 21.99 -7.29
N TYR A 260 2.00 22.60 -7.44
CA TYR A 260 2.95 22.85 -6.35
C TYR A 260 3.67 24.21 -6.52
N ASP A 261 4.34 24.69 -5.48
CA ASP A 261 4.85 26.06 -5.43
C ASP A 261 6.24 26.20 -6.06
N ARG A 262 7.18 25.33 -5.64
CA ARG A 262 8.53 25.34 -6.19
C ARG A 262 9.24 24.02 -5.96
N MET A 263 10.13 23.66 -6.87
CA MET A 263 11.07 22.56 -6.67
C MET A 263 12.18 22.99 -5.69
N VAL A 264 12.55 22.09 -4.78
CA VAL A 264 13.62 22.32 -3.80
C VAL A 264 14.90 21.62 -4.26
N ALA A 265 14.84 20.31 -4.50
CA ALA A 265 16.00 19.51 -4.90
C ALA A 265 15.58 18.16 -5.48
N ILE A 266 16.51 17.48 -6.16
CA ILE A 266 16.42 16.04 -6.40
C ILE A 266 17.44 15.38 -5.47
N GLN A 267 16.96 14.57 -4.53
CA GLN A 267 17.81 13.91 -3.55
C GLN A 267 17.90 12.42 -3.84
N ARG A 268 19.12 11.90 -3.76
CA ARG A 268 19.40 10.49 -3.90
C ARG A 268 19.41 9.86 -2.51
N GLN A 269 18.39 9.06 -2.20
CA GLN A 269 18.20 8.49 -0.86
C GLN A 269 17.96 6.99 -0.91
N ASP A 270 18.36 6.31 0.16
CA ASP A 270 18.01 4.91 0.40
C ASP A 270 16.56 4.86 0.90
N PRO A 271 15.63 4.15 0.22
CA PRO A 271 14.26 4.00 0.70
C PRO A 271 14.17 3.44 2.13
N ASP A 272 15.12 2.60 2.53
CA ASP A 272 15.15 1.99 3.87
C ASP A 272 15.62 2.98 4.96
N SER A 273 16.15 4.15 4.58
CA SER A 273 16.56 5.22 5.51
C SER A 273 15.44 6.18 5.89
N LEU A 274 14.29 6.09 5.22
CA LEU A 274 13.13 6.93 5.47
C LEU A 274 12.51 6.59 6.84
N LEU A 275 12.10 7.63 7.57
CA LEU A 275 11.38 7.45 8.82
C LEU A 275 9.91 7.12 8.54
N ALA A 276 9.27 6.41 9.47
CA ALA A 276 7.84 6.12 9.36
C ALA A 276 7.02 7.42 9.39
N ALA A 277 6.02 7.51 8.52
CA ALA A 277 5.07 8.63 8.55
C ALA A 277 4.24 8.59 9.86
N PRO A 278 3.93 9.75 10.44
CA PRO A 278 3.07 9.81 11.62
C PRO A 278 1.65 9.36 11.25
N GLY A 279 1.18 8.26 11.84
CA GLY A 279 -0.17 7.73 11.59
C GLY A 279 -1.30 8.44 12.35
N TYR A 280 -0.97 9.30 13.32
CA TYR A 280 -1.95 9.99 14.17
C TYR A 280 -2.01 11.48 13.83
N GLY A 281 -3.24 12.03 13.74
CA GLY A 281 -3.48 13.47 13.54
C GLY A 281 -3.53 13.93 12.07
N LEU A 282 -3.32 13.03 11.11
CA LEU A 282 -3.51 13.31 9.68
C LEU A 282 -4.85 12.75 9.21
N PRO A 283 -5.58 13.45 8.30
CA PRO A 283 -6.83 12.95 7.74
C PRO A 283 -6.67 11.69 6.88
N HIS A 284 -5.56 11.61 6.14
CA HIS A 284 -5.25 10.51 5.21
C HIS A 284 -3.80 10.02 5.36
N PRO A 285 -3.42 9.39 6.50
CA PRO A 285 -2.05 8.91 6.73
C PRO A 285 -1.61 7.87 5.70
N GLU A 286 -2.55 7.13 5.09
CA GLU A 286 -2.30 6.15 4.02
C GLU A 286 -1.73 6.76 2.73
N LEU A 287 -1.84 8.09 2.54
CA LEU A 287 -1.29 8.79 1.37
C LEU A 287 0.20 9.16 1.56
N LEU A 288 0.77 8.89 2.74
CA LEU A 288 2.15 9.19 3.08
C LEU A 288 2.92 7.92 3.42
N ALA A 289 3.95 7.61 2.64
CA ALA A 289 4.76 6.41 2.83
C ALA A 289 5.88 6.59 3.88
N GLY A 290 6.28 7.83 4.18
CA GLY A 290 7.37 8.09 5.11
C GLY A 290 7.74 9.56 5.27
N VAL A 291 8.83 9.81 6.00
CA VAL A 291 9.43 11.12 6.20
C VAL A 291 10.91 11.07 5.82
N MET A 292 11.32 11.99 4.96
CA MET A 292 12.71 12.20 4.56
C MET A 292 13.29 13.37 5.36
N ASN A 293 14.42 13.16 6.00
CA ASN A 293 15.18 14.27 6.59
C ASN A 293 15.94 15.01 5.49
N LEU A 294 15.78 16.33 5.46
CA LEU A 294 16.52 17.24 4.59
C LEU A 294 17.67 17.91 5.38
N GLU A 295 18.41 18.78 4.71
CA GLU A 295 19.43 19.61 5.37
C GLU A 295 18.82 20.57 6.41
N GLU A 296 19.65 21.04 7.33
CA GLU A 296 19.28 22.02 8.37
C GLU A 296 18.13 21.58 9.30
N GLY A 297 17.83 20.28 9.36
CA GLY A 297 16.77 19.72 10.19
C GLY A 297 15.36 19.87 9.62
N GLN A 298 15.24 20.33 8.36
CA GLN A 298 13.96 20.30 7.65
C GLN A 298 13.55 18.86 7.33
N GLN A 299 12.26 18.63 7.11
CA GLN A 299 11.73 17.31 6.76
C GLN A 299 10.78 17.43 5.57
N ALA A 300 10.76 16.40 4.72
CA ALA A 300 9.81 16.26 3.63
C ALA A 300 8.95 15.01 3.83
N LEU A 301 7.65 15.13 3.58
CA LEU A 301 6.72 13.99 3.62
C LEU A 301 6.76 13.23 2.29
N LEU A 302 7.06 11.94 2.32
CA LEU A 302 7.04 11.08 1.14
C LEU A 302 5.60 10.72 0.78
N ILE A 303 5.19 11.09 -0.43
CA ILE A 303 3.89 10.78 -0.99
C ILE A 303 3.85 9.33 -1.47
N ASP A 304 2.86 8.57 -1.00
CA ASP A 304 2.50 7.27 -1.55
C ASP A 304 1.73 7.46 -2.86
N HIS A 305 2.46 7.55 -3.98
CA HIS A 305 1.88 7.83 -5.28
C HIS A 305 0.87 6.76 -5.76
N PRO A 306 1.02 5.44 -5.49
CA PRO A 306 -0.01 4.47 -5.86
C PRO A 306 -1.33 4.73 -5.13
N MET A 307 -1.29 5.10 -3.84
CA MET A 307 -2.50 5.44 -3.09
C MET A 307 -3.08 6.78 -3.54
N LEU A 308 -2.24 7.79 -3.80
CA LEU A 308 -2.64 9.10 -4.34
C LEU A 308 -3.42 8.95 -5.65
N LEU A 309 -2.89 8.18 -6.59
CA LEU A 309 -3.51 7.93 -7.91
C LEU A 309 -4.77 7.07 -7.80
N GLN A 310 -4.95 6.35 -6.69
CA GLN A 310 -6.14 5.55 -6.45
C GLN A 310 -7.31 6.30 -5.82
N ARG A 311 -7.08 7.54 -5.33
CA ARG A 311 -8.12 8.40 -4.76
C ARG A 311 -9.31 8.56 -5.73
N PRO A 312 -10.55 8.34 -5.28
CA PRO A 312 -11.74 8.44 -6.13
C PRO A 312 -11.85 9.78 -6.87
N GLU A 313 -11.47 10.88 -6.21
CA GLU A 313 -11.51 12.23 -6.75
C GLU A 313 -10.54 12.38 -7.93
N VAL A 314 -9.30 11.91 -7.78
CA VAL A 314 -8.27 11.92 -8.83
C VAL A 314 -8.70 11.07 -10.03
N LYS A 315 -9.24 9.86 -9.78
CA LYS A 315 -9.76 8.98 -10.83
C LYS A 315 -10.94 9.59 -11.57
N SER A 316 -11.87 10.21 -10.84
CA SER A 316 -13.05 10.83 -11.44
C SER A 316 -12.66 11.96 -12.38
N TYR A 317 -11.76 12.85 -11.95
CA TYR A 317 -11.29 13.95 -12.80
C TYR A 317 -10.52 13.48 -14.04
N THR A 318 -9.65 12.49 -13.89
CA THR A 318 -8.92 11.93 -15.05
C THR A 318 -9.86 11.22 -16.03
N GLN A 319 -10.90 10.55 -15.56
CA GLN A 319 -11.92 9.93 -16.43
C GLN A 319 -12.76 10.96 -17.18
N VAL A 320 -13.13 12.07 -16.53
CA VAL A 320 -13.89 13.16 -17.16
C VAL A 320 -13.12 13.77 -18.34
N TYR A 321 -11.80 13.95 -18.21
CA TYR A 321 -11.00 14.65 -19.22
C TYR A 321 -10.24 13.75 -20.21
N GLN A 322 -10.03 12.47 -19.89
CA GLN A 322 -9.21 11.54 -20.69
C GLN A 322 -9.95 10.23 -20.97
N HIS A 323 -11.10 10.36 -21.62
CA HIS A 323 -12.00 9.23 -21.93
C HIS A 323 -11.41 8.22 -22.95
N ASP A 324 -10.33 8.56 -23.67
CA ASP A 324 -9.76 7.80 -24.80
C ASP A 324 -8.31 7.31 -24.60
N VAL A 325 -7.88 6.99 -23.37
CA VAL A 325 -6.54 6.39 -23.19
C VAL A 325 -6.54 4.96 -23.75
N LYS A 326 -5.95 4.79 -24.94
CA LYS A 326 -5.54 3.48 -25.44
C LYS A 326 -4.33 3.03 -24.61
N PRO A 327 -4.38 1.85 -23.95
CA PRO A 327 -3.24 1.37 -23.17
C PRO A 327 -2.02 1.19 -24.07
N ALA A 328 -0.87 1.71 -23.62
CA ALA A 328 0.39 1.52 -24.30
C ALA A 328 0.84 0.06 -24.17
N GLN A 329 1.06 -0.57 -25.32
CA GLN A 329 1.62 -1.92 -25.52
C GLN A 329 0.72 -3.11 -25.18
N ALA A 330 -0.15 -3.46 -26.15
CA ALA A 330 -0.41 -4.86 -26.47
C ALA A 330 -0.15 -5.05 -27.97
N SER A 331 0.66 -6.06 -28.29
CA SER A 331 1.01 -6.49 -29.63
C SER A 331 -0.20 -6.59 -30.56
N HIS A 332 0.07 -6.32 -31.85
CA HIS A 332 -0.83 -6.60 -32.95
C HIS A 332 -1.32 -8.05 -32.90
N ASP A 333 -2.58 -8.25 -32.49
CA ASP A 333 -3.54 -9.20 -33.07
C ASP A 333 -4.71 -9.40 -32.09
N VAL A 334 -5.73 -8.54 -32.16
CA VAL A 334 -7.11 -8.97 -31.88
C VAL A 334 -8.08 -8.13 -32.72
N THR A 335 -8.85 -8.85 -33.51
CA THR A 335 -10.07 -8.50 -34.24
C THR A 335 -10.86 -7.31 -33.66
N LYS A 336 -11.29 -6.39 -34.54
CA LYS A 336 -12.33 -5.38 -34.28
C LYS A 336 -13.56 -6.01 -33.60
N ALA A 337 -13.61 -6.00 -32.28
CA ALA A 337 -14.84 -6.05 -31.50
C ALA A 337 -15.05 -4.66 -30.90
N MET A 338 -15.59 -3.77 -31.71
CA MET A 338 -16.06 -2.47 -31.27
C MET A 338 -17.21 -2.71 -30.28
N LEU A 339 -16.91 -2.79 -28.98
CA LEU A 339 -17.89 -2.76 -27.91
C LEU A 339 -18.68 -1.45 -28.06
N ARG A 340 -19.90 -1.56 -28.58
CA ARG A 340 -20.88 -0.48 -28.55
C ARG A 340 -21.27 -0.28 -27.09
N HIS A 341 -20.56 0.59 -26.39
CA HIS A 341 -20.99 1.05 -25.07
C HIS A 341 -22.24 1.92 -25.31
N ALA A 342 -23.39 1.45 -24.83
CA ALA A 342 -24.61 2.25 -24.85
C ALA A 342 -24.40 3.43 -23.88
N CYS A 343 -24.58 4.66 -24.38
CA CYS A 343 -24.35 5.88 -23.61
C CYS A 343 -25.56 6.81 -23.71
N LEU A 344 -26.06 7.29 -22.58
CA LEU A 344 -27.17 8.23 -22.51
C LEU A 344 -26.69 9.66 -22.78
N LEU A 345 -27.35 10.36 -23.72
CA LEU A 345 -27.18 11.79 -23.92
C LEU A 345 -28.22 12.56 -23.11
N PHE A 346 -27.80 13.62 -22.43
CA PHE A 346 -28.70 14.48 -21.69
C PHE A 346 -28.18 15.91 -21.63
N ASP A 347 -29.09 16.86 -21.52
CA ASP A 347 -28.79 18.28 -21.39
C ASP A 347 -29.02 18.69 -19.93
N ALA A 348 -28.02 19.34 -19.34
CA ALA A 348 -28.16 20.14 -18.12
C ALA A 348 -27.94 21.62 -18.53
N PRO A 349 -26.88 22.36 -18.14
CA PRO A 349 -26.54 23.62 -18.80
C PRO A 349 -25.78 23.39 -20.12
N THR A 350 -25.01 22.31 -20.18
CA THR A 350 -24.35 21.81 -21.38
C THR A 350 -24.76 20.36 -21.66
N ARG A 351 -24.39 19.84 -22.82
CA ARG A 351 -24.72 18.48 -23.25
C ARG A 351 -23.71 17.48 -22.70
N PHE A 352 -24.20 16.48 -21.99
CA PHE A 352 -23.41 15.42 -21.38
C PHE A 352 -23.70 14.05 -22.00
N VAL A 353 -22.75 13.15 -21.78
CA VAL A 353 -22.86 11.73 -22.11
C VAL A 353 -22.52 10.93 -20.84
N ALA A 354 -23.40 10.02 -20.44
CA ALA A 354 -23.14 9.09 -19.34
C ALA A 354 -23.21 7.63 -19.83
N PRO A 355 -22.34 6.72 -19.38
CA PRO A 355 -22.49 5.29 -19.65
C PRO A 355 -23.85 4.80 -19.15
N LEU A 356 -24.63 4.13 -20.02
CA LEU A 356 -25.95 3.64 -19.63
C LEU A 356 -25.85 2.60 -18.50
N SER A 357 -24.71 1.94 -18.35
CA SER A 357 -24.42 1.01 -17.25
C SER A 357 -24.42 1.66 -15.85
N GLN A 358 -24.24 2.98 -15.75
CA GLN A 358 -24.28 3.72 -14.50
C GLN A 358 -25.66 4.30 -14.18
N ILE A 359 -26.57 4.29 -15.16
CA ILE A 359 -27.94 4.78 -15.02
C ILE A 359 -28.83 3.65 -14.53
N VAL A 360 -29.37 3.79 -13.33
CA VAL A 360 -30.32 2.85 -12.75
C VAL A 360 -31.71 3.07 -13.34
N GLU A 361 -32.13 4.32 -13.43
CA GLU A 361 -33.47 4.71 -13.86
C GLU A 361 -33.49 6.18 -14.29
N ILE A 362 -34.43 6.52 -15.17
CA ILE A 362 -34.74 7.91 -15.55
C ILE A 362 -36.20 8.16 -15.20
N MET A 363 -36.45 9.12 -14.33
CA MET A 363 -37.80 9.43 -13.85
C MET A 363 -38.11 10.93 -13.96
N SER A 364 -39.38 11.28 -13.76
CA SER A 364 -39.78 12.69 -13.60
C SER A 364 -39.45 13.18 -12.20
N MET A 365 -39.44 14.50 -12.00
CA MET A 365 -39.19 15.11 -10.69
C MET A 365 -40.14 14.53 -9.62
N PRO A 366 -39.64 14.00 -8.49
CA PRO A 366 -40.48 13.38 -7.47
C PRO A 366 -41.39 14.41 -6.80
N GLN A 367 -42.67 14.08 -6.67
CA GLN A 367 -43.64 14.94 -5.98
C GLN A 367 -43.45 14.93 -4.45
N GLN A 368 -42.93 13.83 -3.90
CA GLN A 368 -42.66 13.65 -2.47
C GLN A 368 -41.17 13.81 -2.21
N LEU A 369 -40.74 15.07 -2.06
CA LEU A 369 -39.36 15.44 -1.76
C LEU A 369 -39.28 16.05 -0.35
N ILE A 370 -38.37 15.55 0.48
CA ILE A 370 -37.95 16.23 1.70
C ILE A 370 -36.97 17.32 1.27
N GLY A 371 -37.46 18.57 1.21
CA GLY A 371 -36.65 19.72 0.83
C GLY A 371 -35.53 19.97 1.83
N LEU A 372 -34.29 19.80 1.37
CA LEU A 372 -33.06 20.09 2.11
C LEU A 372 -32.21 21.03 1.26
N SER A 373 -32.80 22.15 0.82
CA SER A 373 -32.13 23.10 -0.06
C SER A 373 -30.85 23.62 0.59
N GLN A 374 -29.72 23.10 0.13
CA GLN A 374 -28.38 23.46 0.57
C GLN A 374 -27.64 24.02 -0.64
N PRO A 375 -27.59 25.36 -0.79
CA PRO A 375 -27.00 26.00 -1.96
C PRO A 375 -25.54 25.61 -2.19
N GLU A 376 -24.77 25.45 -1.11
CA GLU A 376 -23.35 25.11 -1.18
C GLU A 376 -23.08 23.67 -1.65
N THR A 377 -24.05 22.77 -1.50
CA THR A 377 -23.93 21.36 -1.94
C THR A 377 -24.84 21.04 -3.12
N HIS A 378 -25.56 22.03 -3.63
CA HIS A 378 -26.51 21.91 -4.75
C HIS A 378 -27.63 20.87 -4.51
N LEU A 379 -27.82 20.45 -3.26
CA LEU A 379 -28.83 19.49 -2.85
C LEU A 379 -30.20 20.16 -2.87
N LEU A 380 -31.12 19.61 -3.67
CA LEU A 380 -32.53 20.02 -3.68
C LEU A 380 -33.29 19.38 -2.52
N GLY A 381 -32.95 18.13 -2.19
CA GLY A 381 -33.62 17.38 -1.13
C GLY A 381 -33.29 15.89 -1.16
N GLN A 382 -34.09 15.11 -0.45
CA GLN A 382 -34.04 13.64 -0.48
C GLN A 382 -35.44 13.09 -0.78
N PHE A 383 -35.50 11.97 -1.49
CA PHE A 383 -36.75 11.27 -1.78
C PHE A 383 -36.58 9.77 -1.62
N ASN A 384 -37.69 9.08 -1.39
CA ASN A 384 -37.69 7.62 -1.30
C ASN A 384 -37.81 7.01 -2.71
N LEU A 385 -36.84 6.19 -3.09
CA LEU A 385 -36.89 5.34 -4.28
C LEU A 385 -36.91 3.87 -3.84
N ARG A 386 -38.09 3.25 -3.86
CA ARG A 386 -38.31 1.82 -3.55
C ARG A 386 -37.71 1.38 -2.20
N GLY A 387 -37.79 2.23 -1.18
CA GLY A 387 -37.29 1.96 0.17
C GLY A 387 -35.90 2.52 0.46
N GLU A 388 -35.19 3.03 -0.55
CA GLU A 388 -33.88 3.68 -0.41
C GLU A 388 -34.06 5.21 -0.36
N GLN A 389 -33.35 5.91 0.53
CA GLN A 389 -33.31 7.37 0.53
C GLN A 389 -32.27 7.85 -0.48
N VAL A 390 -32.72 8.57 -1.50
CA VAL A 390 -31.87 9.06 -2.60
C VAL A 390 -31.76 10.59 -2.50
N PRO A 391 -30.54 11.15 -2.38
CA PRO A 391 -30.33 12.59 -2.48
C PRO A 391 -30.57 13.06 -3.92
N LEU A 392 -31.31 14.16 -4.06
CA LEU A 392 -31.59 14.84 -5.32
C LEU A 392 -30.73 16.09 -5.43
N ILE A 393 -29.84 16.12 -6.42
CA ILE A 393 -28.89 17.21 -6.68
C ILE A 393 -29.26 17.89 -8.00
N CYS A 394 -29.23 19.23 -8.03
CA CYS A 394 -29.41 19.97 -9.28
C CYS A 394 -28.08 20.03 -10.03
N LEU A 395 -27.99 19.33 -11.17
CA LEU A 395 -26.74 19.29 -11.93
C LEU A 395 -26.40 20.65 -12.55
N SER A 396 -27.40 21.42 -12.95
CA SER A 396 -27.21 22.75 -13.56
C SER A 396 -26.64 23.77 -12.57
N SER A 397 -27.11 23.76 -11.32
CA SER A 397 -26.51 24.61 -10.30
C SER A 397 -25.13 24.11 -9.87
N LEU A 398 -24.92 22.79 -9.85
CA LEU A 398 -23.61 22.18 -9.54
C LEU A 398 -22.52 22.61 -10.53
N LEU A 399 -22.88 22.83 -11.79
CA LEU A 399 -21.97 23.26 -12.87
C LEU A 399 -21.80 24.78 -12.96
N GLY A 400 -22.24 25.54 -11.95
CA GLY A 400 -21.96 26.97 -11.83
C GLY A 400 -22.94 27.90 -12.56
N GLU A 401 -23.99 27.39 -13.22
CA GLU A 401 -25.04 28.23 -13.78
C GLU A 401 -26.19 28.42 -12.79
N GLY A 402 -26.48 29.69 -12.46
CA GLY A 402 -27.67 30.06 -11.69
C GLY A 402 -28.94 29.81 -12.50
N ALA A 403 -29.43 28.57 -12.55
CA ALA A 403 -30.61 28.22 -13.33
C ALA A 403 -31.70 27.62 -12.44
N GLN A 404 -32.88 28.28 -12.47
CA GLN A 404 -34.11 27.80 -11.88
C GLN A 404 -34.52 26.46 -12.49
N VAL A 405 -34.84 25.49 -11.63
CA VAL A 405 -35.43 24.20 -12.04
C VAL A 405 -36.80 24.46 -12.67
N GLN A 406 -36.92 24.41 -13.99
CA GLN A 406 -38.22 24.43 -14.67
C GLN A 406 -38.89 23.06 -14.53
N ALA A 407 -39.86 22.99 -13.61
CA ALA A 407 -40.44 21.75 -13.10
C ALA A 407 -41.08 20.83 -14.16
N GLU A 408 -41.53 21.35 -15.30
CA GLU A 408 -42.29 20.58 -16.29
C GLU A 408 -41.43 19.79 -17.30
N ALA A 409 -40.17 20.18 -17.52
CA ALA A 409 -39.25 19.47 -18.43
C ALA A 409 -38.13 18.70 -17.70
N THR A 410 -37.95 18.95 -16.40
CA THR A 410 -36.84 18.39 -15.62
C THR A 410 -37.00 16.87 -15.45
N ARG A 411 -35.96 16.13 -15.85
CA ARG A 411 -35.84 14.69 -15.60
C ARG A 411 -34.84 14.44 -14.49
N VAL A 412 -35.01 13.33 -13.77
CA VAL A 412 -34.09 12.88 -12.74
C VAL A 412 -33.40 11.62 -13.23
N LEU A 413 -32.07 11.70 -13.36
CA LEU A 413 -31.20 10.56 -13.63
C LEU A 413 -30.81 9.93 -12.31
N ILE A 414 -31.21 8.67 -12.10
CA ILE A 414 -30.76 7.89 -10.95
C ILE A 414 -29.45 7.20 -11.33
N VAL A 415 -28.36 7.65 -10.71
CA VAL A 415 -27.01 7.17 -10.97
C VAL A 415 -26.56 6.32 -9.78
N ARG A 416 -26.00 5.15 -10.06
CA ARG A 416 -25.40 4.30 -9.03
C ARG A 416 -23.97 4.75 -8.75
N GLY A 417 -23.73 5.26 -7.54
CA GLY A 417 -22.38 5.43 -7.00
C GLY A 417 -21.85 4.16 -6.35
N GLU A 418 -20.65 4.21 -5.79
CA GLU A 418 -20.01 3.03 -5.16
C GLU A 418 -20.73 2.56 -3.89
N ARG A 419 -21.37 3.48 -3.16
CA ARG A 419 -22.02 3.19 -1.87
C ARG A 419 -23.50 3.56 -1.81
N LEU A 420 -23.93 4.54 -2.61
CA LEU A 420 -25.28 5.11 -2.60
C LEU A 420 -25.74 5.41 -4.03
N CYS A 421 -27.06 5.42 -4.25
CA CYS A 421 -27.64 5.99 -5.44
C CYS A 421 -27.81 7.50 -5.30
N PHE A 422 -27.64 8.24 -6.39
CA PHE A 422 -27.83 9.69 -6.47
C PHE A 422 -28.88 10.02 -7.54
N GLY A 423 -29.72 11.01 -7.28
CA GLY A 423 -30.60 11.60 -8.28
C GLY A 423 -30.01 12.90 -8.80
N PHE A 424 -29.81 13.02 -10.11
CA PHE A 424 -29.42 14.27 -10.75
C PHE A 424 -30.61 14.84 -11.52
N ALA A 425 -31.08 16.01 -11.11
CA ALA A 425 -32.04 16.78 -11.88
C ALA A 425 -31.33 17.42 -13.08
N VAL A 426 -31.81 17.10 -14.28
CA VAL A 426 -31.31 17.54 -15.60
C VAL A 426 -32.44 18.13 -16.44
N ASN A 427 -32.09 19.02 -17.36
CA ASN A 427 -33.07 19.78 -18.15
C ASN A 427 -33.80 18.91 -19.17
N ARG A 428 -33.08 18.00 -19.84
CA ARG A 428 -33.66 17.10 -20.84
C ARG A 428 -32.81 15.84 -20.96
N VAL A 429 -33.46 14.73 -21.31
CA VAL A 429 -32.77 13.51 -21.71
C VAL A 429 -33.11 13.24 -23.17
N ASP A 430 -32.07 13.10 -24.00
CA ASP A 430 -32.20 12.72 -25.39
C ASP A 430 -32.02 11.19 -25.47
N ALA A 431 -32.98 10.48 -26.05
CA ALA A 431 -32.87 9.03 -26.22
C ALA A 431 -31.77 8.68 -27.23
N ILE A 432 -31.13 7.51 -27.05
CA ILE A 432 -30.21 6.90 -28.03
C ILE A 432 -31.01 6.31 -29.19
#